data_AF-A0A940UF70-F1
#
_entry.id   AF-A0A940UF70-F1
#
_cell.length_a   1.000
_cell.length_b   1.000
_cell.length_c   1.000
_cell.angle_alpha   90.00
_cell.angle_beta   90.00
_cell.angle_gamma   90.00
#
_symmetry.space_group_name_H-M   'P 1'
#
loop_
_entity.id
_entity.type
_entity.pdbx_description
1 polymer ?
#
loop_
_entity_poly.entity_id
_entity_poly.type
_entity_poly.pdbx_seq_one_letter_code
_entity_poly.pdbx_strand_id
1 'polypeptide(L)'
;MKQLFKTMLLSTLMLALTGCAANYYNVPREVYEKKVRVLGVAPIMLDADSDIRHPEKGEVLKIIREANRKNEKELVEILKGTGEYFSVRFLDEEADQLYADIVSRRERRDDAGIIYTKYFYKPEELKKFIVRHNVDAVMLVTVSGITMLEKIYSSTKMAYLEDNYNNLIMTGQILDADGSLLWEYPNFRQRVLTYVPLLALQYPDFEESRANLTDQVSIKNKSIAGIGRAFAKSESSSGKGARQVSVLYNKQYADMAALLQYFRNPLADRKPEKPAVAPAAATPPGEDSSRLRPPAPAAMQPPQTPPAPQAVPGKPAPRELEPARPLEPGTQLIKEPEIK
;
A
#
# COMPACT_ATOMS: atom_id res chain seq x y z
N MET A 1 9.72 40.03 33.13
CA MET A 1 9.17 39.93 31.76
C MET A 1 10.16 39.38 30.73
N LYS A 2 11.39 39.92 30.57
CA LYS A 2 12.34 39.44 29.54
C LYS A 2 12.73 37.95 29.65
N GLN A 3 12.86 37.40 30.87
CA GLN A 3 13.19 35.99 31.09
C GLN A 3 12.05 35.04 30.72
N LEU A 4 10.80 35.39 31.10
CA LEU A 4 9.60 34.63 30.74
C LEU A 4 9.40 34.56 29.21
N PHE A 5 9.67 35.65 28.51
CA PHE A 5 9.57 35.69 27.04
C PHE A 5 10.67 34.83 26.38
N LYS A 6 11.90 34.83 26.93
CA LYS A 6 12.98 33.96 26.44
C LYS A 6 12.68 32.47 26.67
N THR A 7 12.16 32.09 27.83
CA THR A 7 11.82 30.68 28.10
C THR A 7 10.67 30.21 27.24
N MET A 8 9.67 31.05 27.00
CA MET A 8 8.54 30.74 26.12
C MET A 8 8.97 30.63 24.64
N LEU A 9 9.88 31.49 24.17
CA LEU A 9 10.41 31.39 22.81
C LEU A 9 11.28 30.13 22.64
N LEU A 10 12.07 29.77 23.66
CA LEU A 10 12.93 28.59 23.64
C LEU A 10 12.11 27.28 23.71
N SER A 11 11.01 27.25 24.47
CA SER A 11 10.12 26.08 24.51
C SER A 11 9.40 25.89 23.17
N THR A 12 8.92 26.98 22.56
CA THR A 12 8.29 26.93 21.23
C THR A 12 9.30 26.52 20.15
N LEU A 13 10.56 26.97 20.26
CA LEU A 13 11.64 26.55 19.34
C LEU A 13 11.99 25.07 19.52
N MET A 14 12.04 24.56 20.75
CA MET A 14 12.26 23.14 21.04
C MET A 14 11.11 22.25 20.53
N LEU A 15 9.85 22.69 20.67
CA LEU A 15 8.68 22.01 20.12
C LEU A 15 8.67 22.01 18.58
N ALA A 16 9.22 23.04 17.94
CA ALA A 16 9.37 23.10 16.49
C ALA A 16 10.51 22.23 15.95
N LEU A 17 11.52 21.90 16.77
CA LEU A 17 12.65 21.05 16.40
C LEU A 17 12.33 19.55 16.51
N THR A 18 11.26 19.16 17.21
CA THR A 18 10.70 17.81 17.15
C THR A 18 9.75 17.63 15.97
N GLY A 19 10.21 18.05 14.78
CA GLY A 19 9.55 17.69 13.53
C GLY A 19 9.68 16.19 13.34
N CYS A 20 8.61 15.46 13.66
CA CYS A 20 8.51 14.03 13.37
C CYS A 20 8.68 13.84 11.86
N ALA A 21 9.87 13.46 11.41
CA ALA A 21 10.09 13.04 10.04
C ALA A 21 9.26 11.77 9.82
N ALA A 22 8.06 11.94 9.25
CA ALA A 22 7.26 10.83 8.80
C ALA A 22 7.98 10.23 7.58
N ASN A 23 8.70 9.13 7.77
CA ASN A 23 9.31 8.41 6.67
C ASN A 23 8.26 7.50 6.02
N TYR A 24 7.78 7.89 4.84
CA TYR A 24 6.85 7.10 4.04
C TYR A 24 7.54 6.04 3.17
N TYR A 25 8.87 5.96 3.22
CA TYR A 25 9.66 5.00 2.47
C TYR A 25 10.03 3.80 3.35
N ASN A 26 10.18 2.64 2.72
CA ASN A 26 10.65 1.42 3.39
C ASN A 26 12.17 1.40 3.57
N VAL A 27 12.87 2.33 2.92
CA VAL A 27 14.30 2.63 3.10
C VAL A 27 14.47 4.08 3.56
N PRO A 28 15.64 4.47 4.11
CA PRO A 28 15.94 5.88 4.33
C PRO A 28 15.81 6.67 3.02
N ARG A 29 15.24 7.87 3.08
CA ARG A 29 14.91 8.62 1.88
C ARG A 29 16.15 9.01 1.06
N GLU A 30 17.25 9.34 1.70
CA GLU A 30 18.50 9.67 1.02
C GLU A 30 19.02 8.48 0.21
N VAL A 31 18.71 7.25 0.67
CA VAL A 31 18.98 6.03 -0.08
C VAL A 31 17.99 5.87 -1.22
N TYR A 32 16.70 6.17 -1.01
CA TYR A 32 15.67 6.16 -2.04
C TYR A 32 16.03 7.08 -3.22
N GLU A 33 16.32 8.36 -2.96
CA GLU A 33 16.62 9.36 -4.01
C GLU A 33 17.89 9.04 -4.80
N LYS A 34 18.89 8.46 -4.13
CA LYS A 34 20.11 7.98 -4.80
C LYS A 34 19.83 6.77 -5.68
N LYS A 35 18.89 5.91 -5.28
CA LYS A 35 18.52 4.70 -6.02
C LYS A 35 17.56 4.99 -7.17
N VAL A 36 16.61 5.92 -7.02
CA VAL A 36 15.49 6.10 -7.96
C VAL A 36 15.51 7.49 -8.57
N ARG A 37 16.16 7.64 -9.73
CA ARG A 37 16.12 8.88 -10.52
C ARG A 37 15.09 8.79 -11.64
N VAL A 38 15.02 7.66 -12.32
CA VAL A 38 14.06 7.34 -13.37
C VAL A 38 13.07 6.31 -12.87
N LEU A 39 11.83 6.73 -12.65
CA LEU A 39 10.74 5.84 -12.23
C LEU A 39 9.96 5.37 -13.46
N GLY A 40 9.88 4.05 -13.66
CA GLY A 40 8.90 3.43 -14.56
C GLY A 40 7.57 3.24 -13.85
N VAL A 41 6.45 3.53 -14.50
CA VAL A 41 5.10 3.24 -14.00
C VAL A 41 4.49 2.20 -14.92
N ALA A 42 4.26 1.01 -14.39
CA ALA A 42 3.63 -0.07 -15.13
C ALA A 42 2.14 0.19 -15.36
N PRO A 43 1.51 -0.50 -16.32
CA PRO A 43 0.06 -0.48 -16.49
C PRO A 43 -0.64 -0.96 -15.23
N ILE A 44 -1.83 -0.42 -14.95
CA ILE A 44 -2.57 -0.79 -13.74
C ILE A 44 -3.11 -2.21 -13.91
N MET A 45 -2.60 -3.13 -13.09
CA MET A 45 -2.96 -4.53 -13.10
C MET A 45 -4.29 -4.77 -12.38
N LEU A 46 -4.97 -5.86 -12.73
CA LEU A 46 -6.18 -6.33 -12.06
C LEU A 46 -5.97 -7.76 -11.56
N ASP A 47 -6.07 -7.96 -10.25
CA ASP A 47 -6.12 -9.30 -9.68
C ASP A 47 -7.53 -9.89 -9.83
N ALA A 48 -7.81 -10.52 -10.97
CA ALA A 48 -9.13 -11.09 -11.26
C ALA A 48 -9.51 -12.25 -10.31
N ASP A 49 -8.51 -12.87 -9.67
CA ASP A 49 -8.68 -13.99 -8.73
C ASP A 49 -8.77 -13.53 -7.26
N SER A 50 -8.78 -12.22 -7.04
CA SER A 50 -9.09 -11.64 -5.72
C SER A 50 -10.56 -11.83 -5.36
N ASP A 51 -10.90 -11.47 -4.11
CA ASP A 51 -12.23 -11.63 -3.54
C ASP A 51 -13.20 -10.56 -4.08
N ILE A 52 -13.51 -10.63 -5.38
CA ILE A 52 -14.49 -9.79 -6.06
C ILE A 52 -15.81 -10.57 -6.10
N ARG A 53 -16.77 -10.19 -5.24
CA ARG A 53 -18.07 -10.85 -5.07
C ARG A 53 -19.14 -10.01 -5.76
N HIS A 54 -19.49 -10.40 -6.98
CA HIS A 54 -20.59 -9.81 -7.73
C HIS A 54 -21.26 -10.89 -8.59
N PRO A 55 -22.60 -10.94 -8.70
CA PRO A 55 -23.30 -11.92 -9.55
C PRO A 55 -22.80 -11.90 -11.00
N GLU A 56 -22.51 -10.71 -11.52
CA GLU A 56 -21.99 -10.48 -12.87
C GLU A 56 -20.49 -10.17 -12.85
N LYS A 57 -19.68 -10.98 -12.15
CA LYS A 57 -18.23 -10.74 -11.95
C LYS A 57 -17.48 -10.44 -13.26
N GLY A 58 -17.78 -11.16 -14.35
CA GLY A 58 -17.11 -10.97 -15.64
C GLY A 58 -17.24 -9.54 -16.20
N GLU A 59 -18.43 -8.97 -16.14
CA GLU A 59 -18.69 -7.59 -16.59
C GLU A 59 -18.03 -6.56 -15.67
N VAL A 60 -18.00 -6.81 -14.36
CA VAL A 60 -17.26 -5.96 -13.41
C VAL A 60 -15.78 -5.93 -13.77
N LEU A 61 -15.16 -7.08 -14.02
CA LEU A 61 -13.75 -7.17 -14.41
C LEU A 61 -13.47 -6.42 -15.72
N LYS A 62 -14.37 -6.53 -16.71
CA LYS A 62 -14.25 -5.81 -17.98
C LYS A 62 -14.26 -4.29 -17.77
N ILE A 63 -15.23 -3.78 -17.01
CA ILE A 63 -15.32 -2.35 -16.68
C ILE A 63 -14.05 -1.87 -15.98
N ILE A 64 -13.51 -2.64 -15.02
CA ILE A 64 -12.30 -2.26 -14.30
C ILE A 64 -11.09 -2.21 -15.24
N ARG A 65 -10.92 -3.19 -16.14
CA ARG A 65 -9.82 -3.18 -17.12
C ARG A 65 -9.87 -1.95 -18.04
N GLU A 66 -11.05 -1.65 -18.58
CA GLU A 66 -11.26 -0.48 -19.42
C GLU A 66 -10.98 0.83 -18.65
N ALA A 67 -11.42 0.90 -17.40
CA ALA A 67 -11.16 2.05 -16.53
C ALA A 67 -9.66 2.19 -16.18
N ASN A 68 -8.96 1.09 -15.87
CA ASN A 68 -7.52 1.08 -15.62
C ASN A 68 -6.75 1.68 -16.80
N ARG A 69 -6.97 1.12 -18.01
CA ARG A 69 -6.31 1.59 -19.24
C ARG A 69 -6.59 3.05 -19.55
N LYS A 70 -7.81 3.53 -19.30
CA LYS A 70 -8.16 4.93 -19.52
C LYS A 70 -7.44 5.90 -18.58
N ASN A 71 -7.15 5.48 -17.35
CA ASN A 71 -6.65 6.39 -16.29
C ASN A 71 -5.16 6.22 -15.96
N GLU A 72 -4.46 5.20 -16.44
CA GLU A 72 -3.07 4.90 -16.05
C GLU A 72 -2.06 6.02 -16.39
N LYS A 73 -2.23 6.68 -17.53
CA LYS A 73 -1.36 7.79 -17.95
C LYS A 73 -1.49 9.01 -17.04
N GLU A 74 -2.61 9.15 -16.33
CA GLU A 74 -2.81 10.28 -15.43
C GLU A 74 -1.96 10.15 -14.17
N LEU A 75 -1.79 8.94 -13.63
CA LEU A 75 -0.86 8.70 -12.53
C LEU A 75 0.56 9.16 -12.89
N VAL A 76 0.99 8.89 -14.13
CA VAL A 76 2.31 9.32 -14.63
C VAL A 76 2.43 10.84 -14.65
N GLU A 77 1.41 11.56 -15.13
CA GLU A 77 1.43 13.03 -15.18
C GLU A 77 1.37 13.66 -13.78
N ILE A 78 0.59 13.09 -12.85
CA ILE A 78 0.58 13.51 -11.45
C ILE A 78 1.97 13.32 -10.82
N LEU A 79 2.60 12.16 -11.02
CA LEU A 79 3.93 11.86 -10.50
C LEU A 79 5.00 12.77 -11.11
N LYS A 80 4.97 13.06 -12.41
CA LYS A 80 5.83 14.09 -13.04
C LYS A 80 5.61 15.46 -12.42
N GLY A 81 4.35 15.79 -12.13
CA GLY A 81 3.95 17.06 -11.51
C GLY A 81 4.61 17.32 -10.16
N THR A 82 4.94 16.26 -9.41
CA THR A 82 5.61 16.36 -8.10
C THR A 82 7.03 16.90 -8.18
N GLY A 83 7.75 16.63 -9.28
CA GLY A 83 9.16 17.01 -9.44
C GLY A 83 10.15 16.24 -8.56
N GLU A 84 9.73 15.13 -7.93
CA GLU A 84 10.58 14.30 -7.06
C GLU A 84 11.55 13.41 -7.86
N TYR A 85 11.22 13.09 -9.10
CA TYR A 85 12.02 12.23 -9.98
C TYR A 85 12.68 13.04 -11.10
N PHE A 86 13.85 12.59 -11.56
CA PHE A 86 14.46 13.14 -12.77
C PHE A 86 13.60 12.86 -14.00
N SER A 87 13.00 11.66 -14.07
CA SER A 87 12.06 11.30 -15.13
C SER A 87 11.06 10.27 -14.62
N VAL A 88 9.81 10.38 -15.06
CA VAL A 88 8.77 9.37 -14.86
C VAL A 88 8.28 8.90 -16.23
N ARG A 89 8.29 7.59 -16.46
CA ARG A 89 7.96 6.98 -17.75
C ARG A 89 6.81 6.00 -17.59
N PHE A 90 5.85 6.06 -18.50
CA PHE A 90 4.85 5.00 -18.63
C PHE A 90 5.47 3.79 -19.36
N LEU A 91 5.28 2.60 -18.82
CA LEU A 91 5.75 1.34 -19.41
C LEU A 91 4.56 0.68 -20.10
N ASP A 92 4.38 0.95 -21.40
CA ASP A 92 3.18 0.55 -22.15
C ASP A 92 3.22 -0.95 -22.52
N GLU A 93 2.75 -1.78 -21.59
CA GLU A 93 2.76 -3.25 -21.68
C GLU A 93 1.33 -3.82 -21.54
N GLU A 94 1.17 -5.12 -21.81
CA GLU A 94 -0.10 -5.81 -21.56
C GLU A 94 -0.26 -6.17 -20.07
N ALA A 95 -1.21 -5.52 -19.39
CA ALA A 95 -1.34 -5.57 -17.94
C ALA A 95 -1.59 -6.99 -17.40
N ASP A 96 -2.47 -7.76 -18.06
CA ASP A 96 -2.82 -9.13 -17.64
C ASP A 96 -1.63 -10.09 -17.82
N GLN A 97 -0.88 -9.94 -18.92
CA GLN A 97 0.33 -10.72 -19.19
C GLN A 97 1.43 -10.36 -18.18
N LEU A 98 1.65 -9.05 -17.96
CA LEU A 98 2.62 -8.56 -16.99
C LEU A 98 2.33 -9.13 -15.60
N TYR A 99 1.07 -9.06 -15.14
CA TYR A 99 0.65 -9.60 -13.85
C TYR A 99 0.99 -11.09 -13.71
N ALA A 100 0.65 -11.91 -14.70
CA ALA A 100 0.94 -13.34 -14.70
C ALA A 100 2.45 -13.64 -14.66
N ASP A 101 3.24 -12.82 -15.36
CA ASP A 101 4.68 -13.00 -15.47
C ASP A 101 5.41 -12.61 -14.18
N ILE A 102 5.10 -11.45 -13.61
CA ILE A 102 5.90 -10.89 -12.50
C ILE A 102 5.37 -11.24 -11.11
N VAL A 103 4.07 -11.51 -10.93
CA VAL A 103 3.51 -11.79 -9.61
C VAL A 103 3.79 -13.24 -9.23
N SER A 104 4.31 -13.44 -8.02
CA SER A 104 4.63 -14.77 -7.46
C SER A 104 3.56 -15.27 -6.50
N ARG A 105 3.08 -14.39 -5.62
CA ARG A 105 2.04 -14.67 -4.64
C ARG A 105 1.39 -13.37 -4.17
N ARG A 106 0.21 -13.53 -3.57
CA ARG A 106 -0.54 -12.47 -2.90
C ARG A 106 -0.85 -12.90 -1.48
N GLU A 107 -0.97 -11.94 -0.58
CA GLU A 107 -1.26 -12.18 0.83
C GLU A 107 -2.22 -11.12 1.36
N ARG A 108 -3.33 -11.57 1.95
CA ARG A 108 -4.24 -10.67 2.66
C ARG A 108 -3.61 -10.28 3.99
N ARG A 109 -3.54 -8.98 4.25
CA ARG A 109 -2.96 -8.38 5.46
C ARG A 109 -4.02 -7.57 6.20
N ASP A 110 -3.85 -7.49 7.51
CA ASP A 110 -4.58 -6.58 8.40
C ASP A 110 -3.53 -5.90 9.27
N ASP A 111 -3.15 -4.70 8.87
CA ASP A 111 -2.12 -3.93 9.54
C ASP A 111 -2.77 -2.68 10.15
N ALA A 112 -2.76 -2.65 11.49
CA ALA A 112 -3.36 -1.57 12.28
C ALA A 112 -4.83 -1.27 11.93
N GLY A 113 -5.61 -2.31 11.62
CA GLY A 113 -7.04 -2.23 11.30
C GLY A 113 -7.34 -1.90 9.84
N ILE A 114 -6.32 -1.74 8.99
CA ILE A 114 -6.49 -1.61 7.55
C ILE A 114 -6.24 -2.96 6.91
N ILE A 115 -7.27 -3.44 6.19
CA ILE A 115 -7.21 -4.69 5.46
C ILE A 115 -6.89 -4.41 3.99
N TYR A 116 -5.89 -5.11 3.45
CA TYR A 116 -5.46 -4.96 2.06
C TYR A 116 -4.78 -6.23 1.53
N THR A 117 -4.46 -6.26 0.23
CA THR A 117 -3.72 -7.37 -0.41
C THR A 117 -2.30 -6.94 -0.71
N LYS A 118 -1.30 -7.61 -0.13
CA LYS A 118 0.11 -7.40 -0.43
C LYS A 118 0.57 -8.35 -1.53
N TYR A 119 1.26 -7.81 -2.53
CA TYR A 119 1.81 -8.58 -3.64
C TYR A 119 3.31 -8.79 -3.47
N PHE A 120 3.76 -9.95 -3.93
CA PHE A 120 5.16 -10.36 -3.96
C PHE A 120 5.52 -10.73 -5.39
N TYR A 121 6.68 -10.25 -5.86
CA TYR A 121 7.08 -10.38 -7.25
C TYR A 121 8.25 -11.35 -7.42
N LYS A 122 8.35 -11.96 -8.58
CA LYS A 122 9.48 -12.82 -8.98
C LYS A 122 10.69 -11.90 -9.24
N PRO A 123 11.76 -11.95 -8.44
CA PRO A 123 12.88 -11.00 -8.56
C PRO A 123 13.53 -11.00 -9.93
N GLU A 124 13.72 -12.18 -10.53
CA GLU A 124 14.36 -12.31 -11.85
C GLU A 124 13.51 -11.70 -12.98
N GLU A 125 12.20 -11.89 -12.96
CA GLU A 125 11.31 -11.31 -13.99
C GLU A 125 11.18 -9.80 -13.82
N LEU A 126 11.11 -9.33 -12.58
CA LEU A 126 11.12 -7.90 -12.26
C LEU A 126 12.42 -7.22 -12.72
N LYS A 127 13.57 -7.86 -12.48
CA LYS A 127 14.87 -7.37 -12.92
C LYS A 127 14.94 -7.26 -14.45
N LYS A 128 14.54 -8.31 -15.18
CA LYS A 128 14.47 -8.29 -16.64
C LYS A 128 13.57 -7.17 -17.13
N PHE A 129 12.43 -6.96 -16.48
CA PHE A 129 11.47 -5.90 -16.80
C PHE A 129 12.08 -4.50 -16.65
N ILE A 130 12.70 -4.22 -15.49
CA ILE A 130 13.35 -2.94 -15.20
C ILE A 130 14.50 -2.66 -16.18
N VAL A 131 15.36 -3.65 -16.43
CA VAL A 131 16.48 -3.53 -17.38
C VAL A 131 15.99 -3.28 -18.81
N ARG A 132 14.95 -4.00 -19.26
CA ARG A 132 14.35 -3.85 -20.58
C ARG A 132 13.88 -2.41 -20.84
N HIS A 133 13.27 -1.78 -19.83
CA HIS A 133 12.76 -0.41 -19.95
C HIS A 133 13.77 0.68 -19.58
N ASN A 134 14.98 0.32 -19.14
CA ASN A 134 16.03 1.25 -18.74
C ASN A 134 15.54 2.29 -17.72
N VAL A 135 14.93 1.80 -16.64
CA VAL A 135 14.48 2.58 -15.48
C VAL A 135 15.22 2.11 -14.24
N ASP A 136 15.27 2.92 -13.18
CA ASP A 136 15.98 2.54 -11.95
C ASP A 136 15.09 1.70 -11.02
N ALA A 137 13.80 2.00 -11.02
CA ALA A 137 12.78 1.30 -10.27
C ALA A 137 11.45 1.33 -11.04
N VAL A 138 10.55 0.43 -10.67
CA VAL A 138 9.19 0.37 -11.22
C VAL A 138 8.14 0.53 -10.13
N MET A 139 7.13 1.35 -10.41
CA MET A 139 5.88 1.41 -9.67
C MET A 139 4.88 0.44 -10.27
N LEU A 140 4.43 -0.50 -9.45
CA LEU A 140 3.42 -1.50 -9.77
C LEU A 140 2.15 -1.16 -8.99
N VAL A 141 1.03 -1.03 -9.70
CA VAL A 141 -0.28 -0.73 -9.10
C VAL A 141 -1.24 -1.85 -9.47
N THR A 142 -1.96 -2.36 -8.47
CA THR A 142 -2.91 -3.46 -8.63
C THR A 142 -4.25 -3.10 -8.03
N VAL A 143 -5.32 -3.30 -8.80
CA VAL A 143 -6.70 -3.27 -8.32
C VAL A 143 -7.12 -4.68 -7.93
N SER A 144 -7.75 -4.82 -6.77
CA SER A 144 -8.24 -6.12 -6.27
C SER A 144 -9.51 -5.98 -5.45
N GLY A 145 -10.27 -7.06 -5.33
CA GLY A 145 -11.43 -7.17 -4.46
C GLY A 145 -11.04 -7.65 -3.08
N ILE A 146 -11.70 -7.07 -2.07
CA ILE A 146 -11.54 -7.45 -0.68
C ILE A 146 -12.89 -7.37 0.03
N THR A 147 -13.20 -8.38 0.84
CA THR A 147 -14.30 -8.29 1.81
C THR A 147 -13.76 -7.81 3.14
N MET A 148 -14.34 -6.77 3.73
CA MET A 148 -13.95 -6.27 5.05
C MET A 148 -15.15 -5.78 5.85
N LEU A 149 -15.04 -5.84 7.18
CA LEU A 149 -16.05 -5.34 8.10
C LEU A 149 -16.06 -3.81 8.03
N GLU A 150 -17.18 -3.23 7.62
CA GLU A 150 -17.35 -1.77 7.59
C GLU A 150 -18.64 -1.38 8.30
N LYS A 151 -18.63 -0.18 8.90
CA LYS A 151 -19.81 0.44 9.49
C LYS A 151 -20.32 1.54 8.56
N ILE A 152 -21.42 1.26 7.86
CA ILE A 152 -22.03 2.20 6.91
C ILE A 152 -23.27 2.83 7.54
N TYR A 153 -23.34 4.16 7.53
CA TYR A 153 -24.46 4.92 8.07
C TYR A 153 -25.51 5.21 7.00
N SER A 154 -26.77 5.32 7.42
CA SER A 154 -27.86 5.83 6.57
C SER A 154 -27.62 7.29 6.17
N SER A 155 -28.36 7.75 5.16
CA SER A 155 -28.35 9.15 4.70
C SER A 155 -28.68 10.14 5.82
N THR A 156 -29.56 9.75 6.76
CA THR A 156 -29.95 10.54 7.94
C THR A 156 -28.99 10.42 9.12
N LYS A 157 -28.02 9.50 9.06
CA LYS A 157 -27.07 9.15 10.13
C LYS A 157 -27.70 8.63 11.43
N MET A 158 -29.00 8.33 11.42
CA MET A 158 -29.71 7.80 12.60
C MET A 158 -29.61 6.28 12.72
N ALA A 159 -29.24 5.60 11.63
CA ALA A 159 -29.05 4.15 11.59
C ALA A 159 -27.70 3.82 10.97
N TYR A 160 -27.20 2.64 11.29
CA TYR A 160 -26.02 2.07 10.65
C TYR A 160 -26.17 0.56 10.50
N LEU A 161 -25.43 -0.01 9.55
CA LEU A 161 -25.22 -1.45 9.43
C LEU A 161 -23.72 -1.69 9.47
N GLU A 162 -23.32 -2.63 10.32
CA GLU A 162 -21.94 -3.09 10.43
C GLU A 162 -21.89 -4.54 9.97
N ASP A 163 -21.26 -4.77 8.80
CA ASP A 163 -21.18 -6.10 8.19
C ASP A 163 -19.99 -6.16 7.22
N ASN A 164 -19.77 -7.33 6.62
CA ASN A 164 -18.72 -7.62 5.67
C ASN A 164 -19.11 -7.14 4.27
N TYR A 165 -18.56 -6.00 3.84
CA TYR A 165 -18.80 -5.44 2.52
C TYR A 165 -17.70 -5.81 1.54
N ASN A 166 -18.10 -6.14 0.32
CA ASN A 166 -17.18 -6.35 -0.79
C ASN A 166 -16.78 -5.03 -1.45
N ASN A 167 -15.49 -4.77 -1.49
CA ASN A 167 -14.89 -3.52 -1.93
C ASN A 167 -13.79 -3.79 -2.97
N LEU A 168 -13.68 -2.90 -3.95
CA LEU A 168 -12.48 -2.77 -4.78
C LEU A 168 -11.50 -1.85 -4.07
N ILE A 169 -10.24 -2.24 -4.05
CA ILE A 169 -9.14 -1.51 -3.45
C ILE A 169 -7.97 -1.39 -4.44
N MET A 170 -7.10 -0.42 -4.20
CA MET A 170 -5.91 -0.18 -5.02
C MET A 170 -4.66 -0.18 -4.16
N THR A 171 -3.68 -1.01 -4.51
CA THR A 171 -2.40 -1.09 -3.81
C THR A 171 -1.27 -0.73 -4.76
N GLY A 172 -0.23 -0.08 -4.24
CA GLY A 172 0.93 0.35 -5.03
C GLY A 172 2.24 -0.08 -4.36
N GLN A 173 3.24 -0.45 -5.14
CA GLN A 173 4.59 -0.76 -4.64
C GLN A 173 5.64 -0.22 -5.61
N ILE A 174 6.73 0.34 -5.09
CA ILE A 174 7.92 0.71 -5.88
C ILE A 174 9.04 -0.25 -5.52
N LEU A 175 9.61 -0.90 -6.54
CA LEU A 175 10.68 -1.88 -6.38
C LEU A 175 11.87 -1.57 -7.28
N ASP A 176 13.08 -1.82 -6.79
CA ASP A 176 14.31 -1.77 -7.59
C ASP A 176 14.59 -3.09 -8.33
N ALA A 177 15.64 -3.09 -9.16
CA ALA A 177 16.08 -4.25 -9.93
C ALA A 177 16.49 -5.47 -9.08
N ASP A 178 16.79 -5.26 -7.79
CA ASP A 178 17.12 -6.34 -6.85
C ASP A 178 15.87 -6.91 -6.17
N GLY A 179 14.68 -6.37 -6.48
CA GLY A 179 13.42 -6.73 -5.84
C GLY A 179 13.25 -6.12 -4.44
N SER A 180 14.06 -5.12 -4.08
CA SER A 180 13.93 -4.41 -2.81
C SER A 180 12.67 -3.56 -2.85
N LEU A 181 11.79 -3.73 -1.85
CA LEU A 181 10.60 -2.89 -1.69
C LEU A 181 11.01 -1.53 -1.13
N LEU A 182 10.94 -0.50 -1.97
CA LEU A 182 11.38 0.85 -1.64
C LEU A 182 10.25 1.70 -1.04
N TRP A 183 9.02 1.50 -1.52
CA TRP A 183 7.82 2.20 -1.09
C TRP A 183 6.58 1.30 -1.30
N GLU A 184 5.56 1.47 -0.47
CA GLU A 184 4.29 0.77 -0.61
C GLU A 184 3.10 1.65 -0.23
N TYR A 185 1.93 1.35 -0.82
CA TYR A 185 0.63 1.94 -0.54
C TYR A 185 -0.44 0.85 -0.43
N PRO A 186 -1.27 0.85 0.61
CA PRO A 186 -1.21 1.73 1.79
C PRO A 186 0.09 1.55 2.61
N ASN A 187 0.49 2.58 3.35
CA ASN A 187 1.68 2.56 4.23
C ASN A 187 1.29 2.74 5.69
N PHE A 188 1.67 1.79 6.54
CA PHE A 188 1.28 1.76 7.97
C PHE A 188 2.28 2.44 8.91
N ARG A 189 3.32 3.08 8.36
CA ARG A 189 4.28 3.86 9.18
C ARG A 189 3.71 5.19 9.66
N GLN A 190 2.46 5.52 9.31
CA GLN A 190 1.76 6.73 9.72
C GLN A 190 1.02 6.57 11.06
N ARG A 191 0.76 7.72 11.72
CA ARG A 191 -0.16 7.80 12.87
C ARG A 191 -1.63 7.98 12.46
N VAL A 192 -1.90 8.44 11.24
CA VAL A 192 -3.25 8.62 10.70
C VAL A 192 -3.44 7.60 9.59
N LEU A 193 -4.15 6.54 9.91
CA LEU A 193 -4.34 5.38 9.04
C LEU A 193 -5.67 5.57 8.30
N THR A 194 -5.63 6.12 7.08
CA THR A 194 -6.81 6.17 6.22
C THR A 194 -6.49 5.53 4.88
N TYR A 195 -7.08 4.36 4.64
CA TYR A 195 -7.07 3.68 3.35
C TYR A 195 -8.49 3.67 2.80
N VAL A 196 -8.72 4.44 1.75
CA VAL A 196 -10.05 4.56 1.15
C VAL A 196 -10.20 3.51 0.06
N PRO A 197 -11.27 2.72 0.06
CA PRO A 197 -11.58 1.83 -1.06
C PRO A 197 -11.68 2.58 -2.38
N LEU A 198 -11.31 1.93 -3.48
CA LEU A 198 -11.52 2.46 -4.83
C LEU A 198 -13.03 2.54 -5.13
N LEU A 199 -13.78 1.48 -4.82
CA LEU A 199 -15.22 1.42 -5.03
C LEU A 199 -15.85 0.31 -4.18
N ALA A 200 -16.87 0.64 -3.39
CA ALA A 200 -17.72 -0.38 -2.79
C ALA A 200 -18.57 -1.08 -3.86
N LEU A 201 -18.56 -2.42 -3.90
CA LEU A 201 -19.41 -3.20 -4.81
C LEU A 201 -20.78 -3.48 -4.22
N GLN A 202 -20.91 -3.34 -2.91
CA GLN A 202 -22.13 -3.56 -2.15
C GLN A 202 -22.58 -2.31 -1.41
N TYR A 203 -23.84 -2.27 -1.02
CA TYR A 203 -24.40 -1.21 -0.19
C TYR A 203 -25.55 -1.74 0.67
N PRO A 204 -25.74 -1.20 1.88
CA PRO A 204 -26.94 -1.46 2.67
C PRO A 204 -28.15 -0.71 2.10
N ASP A 205 -29.28 -1.39 1.95
CA ASP A 205 -30.52 -0.78 1.48
C ASP A 205 -31.41 -0.31 2.66
N PHE A 206 -30.98 0.78 3.30
CA PHE A 206 -31.74 1.39 4.41
C PHE A 206 -33.12 1.92 3.96
N GLU A 207 -33.25 2.32 2.70
CA GLU A 207 -34.48 2.94 2.20
C GLU A 207 -35.58 1.89 1.98
N GLU A 208 -35.24 0.72 1.45
CA GLU A 208 -36.19 -0.40 1.33
C GLU A 208 -36.64 -0.88 2.72
N SER A 209 -35.72 -1.05 3.67
CA SER A 209 -36.06 -1.46 5.03
C SER A 209 -37.00 -0.47 5.70
N ARG A 210 -36.74 0.83 5.53
CA ARG A 210 -37.61 1.90 6.03
C ARG A 210 -38.98 1.90 5.36
N ALA A 211 -39.03 1.68 4.05
CA ALA A 211 -40.28 1.61 3.30
C ALA A 211 -41.15 0.41 3.72
N ASN A 212 -40.53 -0.70 4.09
CA ASN A 212 -41.19 -1.91 4.55
C ASN A 212 -41.45 -1.95 6.07
N LEU A 213 -41.09 -0.89 6.80
CA LEU A 213 -41.17 -0.82 8.27
C LEU A 213 -40.47 -2.00 8.96
N THR A 214 -39.33 -2.42 8.41
CA THR A 214 -38.51 -3.51 8.96
C THR A 214 -37.18 -2.98 9.47
N ASP A 215 -36.69 -3.52 10.59
CA ASP A 215 -35.35 -3.23 11.10
C ASP A 215 -34.24 -4.02 10.37
N GLN A 216 -34.63 -4.94 9.48
CA GLN A 216 -33.69 -5.78 8.73
C GLN A 216 -33.19 -5.04 7.48
N VAL A 217 -31.93 -4.62 7.52
CA VAL A 217 -31.25 -3.97 6.38
C VAL A 217 -30.57 -5.01 5.52
N SER A 218 -30.99 -5.11 4.26
CA SER A 218 -30.39 -6.04 3.30
C SER A 218 -29.16 -5.42 2.63
N ILE A 219 -28.14 -6.26 2.36
CA ILE A 219 -26.96 -5.85 1.59
C ILE A 219 -27.22 -6.19 0.12
N LYS A 220 -27.14 -5.18 -0.75
CA LYS A 220 -27.35 -5.33 -2.19
C LYS A 220 -26.08 -5.05 -2.97
N ASN A 221 -25.93 -5.71 -4.11
CA ASN A 221 -24.87 -5.42 -5.06
C ASN A 221 -25.20 -4.19 -5.90
N LYS A 222 -24.21 -3.35 -6.20
CA LYS A 222 -24.37 -2.26 -7.17
C LYS A 222 -24.58 -2.85 -8.55
N SER A 223 -25.53 -2.33 -9.33
CA SER A 223 -25.72 -2.79 -10.70
C SER A 223 -24.50 -2.50 -11.58
N ILE A 224 -24.31 -3.28 -12.66
CA ILE A 224 -23.25 -3.07 -13.65
C ILE A 224 -23.28 -1.64 -14.22
N ALA A 225 -24.47 -1.13 -14.54
CA ALA A 225 -24.62 0.26 -14.98
C ALA A 225 -24.21 1.27 -13.90
N GLY A 226 -24.50 0.99 -12.63
CA GLY A 226 -24.07 1.81 -11.49
C GLY A 226 -22.55 1.83 -11.33
N ILE A 227 -21.90 0.67 -11.46
CA ILE A 227 -20.43 0.52 -11.42
C ILE A 227 -19.81 1.29 -12.60
N GLY A 228 -20.32 1.09 -13.81
CA GLY A 228 -19.85 1.80 -15.01
C GLY A 228 -19.97 3.32 -14.88
N ARG A 229 -21.10 3.83 -14.35
CA ARG A 229 -21.28 5.27 -14.08
C ARG A 229 -20.31 5.79 -13.02
N ALA A 230 -20.02 5.00 -11.98
CA ALA A 230 -19.08 5.39 -10.93
C ALA A 230 -17.67 5.60 -11.50
N PHE A 231 -17.21 4.68 -12.36
CA PHE A 231 -15.92 4.81 -13.06
C PHE A 231 -15.91 5.91 -14.12
N ALA A 232 -17.03 6.13 -14.81
CA ALA A 232 -17.16 7.16 -15.84
C ALA A 232 -17.24 8.59 -15.28
N LYS A 233 -17.62 8.77 -14.00
CA LYS A 233 -17.65 10.08 -13.37
C LYS A 233 -16.26 10.68 -13.37
N SER A 234 -16.07 11.76 -14.12
CA SER A 234 -14.79 12.44 -14.26
C SER A 234 -14.76 13.79 -13.57
N GLU A 235 -13.55 14.20 -13.21
CA GLU A 235 -13.22 15.54 -12.73
C GLU A 235 -11.92 16.02 -13.37
N SER A 236 -11.62 17.31 -13.18
CA SER A 236 -10.32 17.83 -13.55
C SER A 236 -9.22 17.14 -12.77
N SER A 237 -8.21 16.64 -13.48
CA SER A 237 -7.05 16.02 -12.85
C SER A 237 -6.34 16.97 -11.88
N SER A 238 -5.80 16.41 -10.80
CA SER A 238 -4.84 17.11 -9.93
C SER A 238 -3.47 17.30 -10.59
N GLY A 239 -3.21 16.61 -11.72
CA GLY A 239 -1.99 16.71 -12.51
C GLY A 239 -1.89 17.99 -13.33
N LYS A 240 -0.71 18.21 -13.93
CA LYS A 240 -0.48 19.35 -14.84
C LYS A 240 -1.10 19.05 -16.19
N GLY A 241 -2.32 19.54 -16.39
CA GLY A 241 -3.06 19.43 -17.64
C GLY A 241 -4.54 19.26 -17.35
N ALA A 242 -5.40 20.04 -18.00
CA ALA A 242 -6.84 20.05 -17.75
C ALA A 242 -7.56 18.79 -18.28
N ARG A 243 -6.97 17.61 -18.12
CA ARG A 243 -7.56 16.32 -18.52
C ARG A 243 -8.63 15.92 -17.53
N GLN A 244 -9.65 15.26 -18.07
CA GLN A 244 -10.71 14.65 -17.29
C GLN A 244 -10.27 13.24 -16.89
N VAL A 245 -10.18 12.99 -15.59
CA VAL A 245 -9.82 11.71 -14.99
C VAL A 245 -10.98 11.22 -14.13
N SER A 246 -11.14 9.92 -13.98
CA SER A 246 -12.14 9.36 -13.07
C SER A 246 -11.91 9.86 -11.64
N VAL A 247 -12.96 10.33 -10.97
CA VAL A 247 -12.91 10.81 -9.57
C VAL A 247 -12.32 9.75 -8.64
N LEU A 248 -12.66 8.47 -8.88
CA LEU A 248 -12.19 7.36 -8.05
C LEU A 248 -10.67 7.19 -8.16
N TYR A 249 -10.12 7.30 -9.37
CA TYR A 249 -8.68 7.17 -9.60
C TYR A 249 -7.91 8.42 -9.15
N ASN A 250 -8.44 9.61 -9.44
CA ASN A 250 -7.78 10.87 -9.08
C ASN A 250 -7.52 10.95 -7.57
N LYS A 251 -8.49 10.53 -6.75
CA LYS A 251 -8.32 10.44 -5.30
C LYS A 251 -7.17 9.50 -4.91
N GLN A 252 -7.16 8.27 -5.44
CA GLN A 252 -6.10 7.30 -5.14
C GLN A 252 -4.73 7.79 -5.60
N TYR A 253 -4.64 8.41 -6.77
CA TYR A 253 -3.40 8.95 -7.31
C TYR A 253 -2.89 10.14 -6.50
N ALA A 254 -3.78 11.04 -6.08
CA ALA A 254 -3.42 12.15 -5.22
C ALA A 254 -2.90 11.65 -3.87
N ASP A 255 -3.54 10.64 -3.27
CA ASP A 255 -3.09 10.02 -2.02
C ASP A 255 -1.71 9.37 -2.19
N MET A 256 -1.50 8.56 -3.24
CA MET A 256 -0.18 7.96 -3.54
C MET A 256 0.89 9.02 -3.78
N ALA A 257 0.60 10.05 -4.58
CA ALA A 257 1.53 11.12 -4.89
C ALA A 257 1.88 11.95 -3.65
N ALA A 258 0.91 12.23 -2.78
CA ALA A 258 1.13 12.95 -1.53
C ALA A 258 2.09 12.20 -0.58
N LEU A 259 2.05 10.86 -0.58
CA LEU A 259 2.99 10.03 0.20
C LEU A 259 4.40 10.00 -0.39
N LEU A 260 4.54 10.29 -1.69
CA LEU A 260 5.83 10.38 -2.36
C LEU A 260 6.40 11.80 -2.30
N GLN A 261 5.55 12.82 -2.21
CA GLN A 261 5.94 14.23 -2.15
C GLN A 261 6.69 14.59 -0.87
N TYR A 262 7.70 15.43 -1.03
CA TYR A 262 8.43 16.03 0.07
C TYR A 262 7.77 17.33 0.56
N PHE A 263 7.57 17.46 1.87
CA PHE A 263 7.56 18.78 2.50
C PHE A 263 8.98 19.35 2.53
N ARG A 264 9.45 19.92 1.41
CA ARG A 264 10.66 20.77 1.40
C ARG A 264 10.50 21.82 2.49
N ASN A 265 11.25 21.69 3.58
CA ASN A 265 11.33 22.75 4.57
C ASN A 265 12.29 23.80 3.96
N PRO A 266 11.81 24.94 3.44
CA PRO A 266 12.62 25.87 2.65
C PRO A 266 13.78 26.50 3.45
N LEU A 267 13.83 26.27 4.76
CA LEU A 267 14.85 26.74 5.70
C LEU A 267 16.00 25.73 5.91
N ALA A 268 15.83 24.44 5.59
CA ALA A 268 16.84 23.41 5.84
C ALA A 268 17.90 23.34 4.72
N ASP A 269 17.50 23.60 3.47
CA ASP A 269 18.37 23.49 2.28
C ASP A 269 19.32 24.69 2.09
N ARG A 270 19.36 25.64 3.03
CA ARG A 270 20.24 26.84 2.98
C ARG A 270 21.54 26.71 3.78
N LYS A 271 21.91 25.52 4.27
CA LYS A 271 23.26 25.34 4.82
C LYS A 271 24.25 25.09 3.68
N PRO A 272 25.15 26.04 3.36
CA PRO A 272 26.24 25.75 2.44
C PRO A 272 27.11 24.64 3.05
N GLU A 273 27.30 23.56 2.30
CA GLU A 273 28.37 22.59 2.56
C GLU A 273 29.68 23.37 2.69
N LYS A 274 30.25 23.37 3.89
CA LYS A 274 31.63 23.84 4.08
C LYS A 274 32.54 22.92 3.26
N PRO A 275 33.43 23.47 2.41
CA PRO A 275 34.40 22.66 1.69
C PRO A 275 35.22 21.82 2.67
N ALA A 276 35.25 20.52 2.45
CA ALA A 276 36.14 19.62 3.17
C ALA A 276 37.59 20.08 2.92
N VAL A 277 38.28 20.45 4.00
CA VAL A 277 39.71 20.72 3.98
C VAL A 277 40.41 19.42 3.63
N ALA A 278 41.12 19.41 2.51
CA ALA A 278 41.97 18.31 2.09
C ALA A 278 43.08 18.08 3.14
N PRO A 279 43.32 16.84 3.60
CA PRO A 279 44.52 16.54 4.36
C PRO A 279 45.73 16.64 3.45
N ALA A 280 46.71 17.43 3.90
CA ALA A 280 47.99 17.61 3.27
C ALA A 280 48.77 16.28 3.13
N ALA A 281 49.52 16.19 2.04
CA ALA A 281 50.43 15.11 1.73
C ALA A 281 51.50 14.92 2.82
N ALA A 282 51.74 13.66 3.19
CA ALA A 282 52.93 13.25 3.93
C ALA A 282 53.67 12.15 3.14
N THR A 283 54.93 12.44 2.87
CA THR A 283 55.97 11.66 2.17
C THR A 283 56.30 10.35 2.92
N PRO A 284 56.76 9.27 2.24
CA PRO A 284 56.91 7.95 2.85
C PRO A 284 58.25 7.78 3.58
N PRO A 285 58.32 6.84 4.54
CA PRO A 285 59.54 6.06 4.70
C PRO A 285 59.29 4.56 4.90
N GLY A 286 60.22 3.76 4.36
CA GLY A 286 60.76 2.60 5.04
C GLY A 286 60.08 1.26 4.77
N GLU A 287 60.73 0.46 3.95
CA GLU A 287 60.68 -0.99 4.02
C GLU A 287 60.89 -1.45 5.47
N ASP A 288 60.01 -2.30 6.00
CA ASP A 288 60.49 -3.38 6.85
C ASP A 288 59.61 -4.62 6.77
N SER A 289 60.30 -5.72 6.54
CA SER A 289 59.82 -7.07 6.39
C SER A 289 59.32 -7.66 7.70
N SER A 290 58.09 -8.17 7.73
CA SER A 290 57.69 -9.21 8.68
C SER A 290 56.56 -10.07 8.13
N ARG A 291 56.95 -11.27 7.71
CA ARG A 291 56.09 -12.42 7.46
C ARG A 291 55.25 -12.72 8.71
N LEU A 292 53.93 -12.75 8.57
CA LEU A 292 53.06 -13.46 9.50
C LEU A 292 52.17 -14.45 8.72
N ARG A 293 52.21 -15.67 9.24
CA ARG A 293 51.60 -16.91 8.74
C ARG A 293 50.08 -16.80 8.48
N PRO A 294 49.54 -17.57 7.53
CA PRO A 294 48.11 -17.82 7.46
C PRO A 294 47.66 -18.70 8.67
N PRO A 295 46.49 -18.44 9.26
CA PRO A 295 45.94 -19.28 10.30
C PRO A 295 45.50 -20.64 9.73
N ALA A 296 45.72 -21.68 10.54
CA ALA A 296 45.38 -23.06 10.23
C ALA A 296 43.85 -23.27 10.13
N PRO A 297 43.39 -24.29 9.37
CA PRO A 297 41.97 -24.63 9.27
C PRO A 297 41.43 -25.13 10.61
N ALA A 298 40.30 -24.58 11.05
CA ALA A 298 39.57 -25.09 12.21
C ALA A 298 39.07 -26.52 11.95
N ALA A 299 39.29 -27.39 12.94
CA ALA A 299 38.85 -28.77 12.93
C ALA A 299 37.32 -28.87 12.83
N MET A 300 36.85 -29.74 11.91
CA MET A 300 35.45 -30.15 11.80
C MET A 300 35.00 -30.80 13.10
N GLN A 301 33.95 -30.24 13.71
CA GLN A 301 33.20 -30.93 14.76
C GLN A 301 32.40 -32.09 14.13
N PRO A 302 32.35 -33.27 14.77
CA PRO A 302 31.54 -34.38 14.29
C PRO A 302 30.04 -34.06 14.40
N PRO A 303 29.22 -34.62 13.50
CA PRO A 303 27.78 -34.35 13.44
C PRO A 303 27.08 -34.82 14.72
N GLN A 304 26.39 -33.88 15.38
CA GLN A 304 25.49 -34.20 16.48
C GLN A 304 24.30 -34.99 15.93
N THR A 305 24.13 -36.19 16.47
CA THR A 305 23.00 -37.07 16.18
C THR A 305 21.71 -36.41 16.66
N PRO A 306 20.65 -36.32 15.84
CA PRO A 306 19.37 -35.78 16.30
C PRO A 306 18.76 -36.70 17.37
N PRO A 307 18.17 -36.14 18.44
CA PRO A 307 17.49 -36.91 19.46
C PRO A 307 16.28 -37.65 18.87
N ALA A 308 16.08 -38.88 19.34
CA ALA A 308 14.97 -39.73 18.97
C ALA A 308 13.61 -39.06 19.25
N PRO A 309 12.58 -39.26 18.39
CA PRO A 309 11.24 -38.73 18.63
C PRO A 309 10.67 -39.28 19.93
N GLN A 310 10.30 -38.39 20.84
CA GLN A 310 9.46 -38.75 21.98
C GLN A 310 8.07 -39.14 21.46
N ALA A 311 7.62 -40.32 21.88
CA ALA A 311 6.28 -40.82 21.59
C ALA A 311 5.23 -39.88 22.19
N VAL A 312 4.44 -39.23 21.32
CA VAL A 312 3.28 -38.44 21.72
C VAL A 312 2.18 -39.39 22.20
N PRO A 313 1.64 -39.23 23.42
CA PRO A 313 0.51 -40.01 23.91
C PRO A 313 -0.73 -39.87 23.01
N GLY A 314 -1.44 -40.98 22.86
CA GLY A 314 -2.51 -41.20 21.90
C GLY A 314 -3.59 -40.11 21.85
N LYS A 315 -3.95 -39.79 20.60
CA LYS A 315 -5.12 -38.99 20.22
C LYS A 315 -6.39 -39.64 20.82
N PRO A 316 -7.21 -38.90 21.61
CA PRO A 316 -8.53 -39.39 22.00
C PRO A 316 -9.40 -39.62 20.76
N ALA A 317 -10.22 -40.66 20.80
CA ALA A 317 -11.13 -41.03 19.73
C ALA A 317 -12.05 -39.86 19.32
N PRO A 318 -12.45 -39.78 18.03
CA PRO A 318 -13.38 -38.78 17.56
C PRO A 318 -14.69 -38.88 18.34
N ARG A 319 -15.10 -37.76 18.98
CA ARG A 319 -16.45 -37.63 19.50
C ARG A 319 -17.41 -37.64 18.32
N GLU A 320 -18.33 -38.61 18.35
CA GLU A 320 -19.51 -38.68 17.52
C GLU A 320 -20.29 -37.37 17.73
N LEU A 321 -20.37 -36.56 16.67
CA LEU A 321 -21.10 -35.31 16.66
C LEU A 321 -22.59 -35.63 16.68
N GLU A 322 -23.26 -35.30 17.78
CA GLU A 322 -24.71 -35.17 17.81
C GLU A 322 -25.16 -34.23 16.67
N PRO A 323 -26.24 -34.55 15.96
CA PRO A 323 -26.76 -33.70 14.90
C PRO A 323 -27.19 -32.34 15.47
N ALA A 324 -26.60 -31.28 14.91
CA ALA A 324 -26.93 -29.90 15.22
C ALA A 324 -28.44 -29.66 15.03
N ARG A 325 -29.08 -29.15 16.09
CA ARG A 325 -30.41 -28.55 15.97
C ARG A 325 -30.36 -27.39 14.97
N PRO A 326 -31.38 -27.22 14.12
CA PRO A 326 -31.46 -26.08 13.20
C PRO A 326 -31.37 -24.76 13.98
N LEU A 327 -30.49 -23.86 13.53
CA LEU A 327 -30.45 -22.47 13.94
C LEU A 327 -31.74 -21.79 13.50
N GLU A 328 -32.48 -21.22 14.45
CA GLU A 328 -33.57 -20.32 14.12
C GLU A 328 -33.02 -19.06 13.42
N PRO A 329 -33.69 -18.58 12.36
CA PRO A 329 -33.30 -17.35 11.68
C PRO A 329 -33.77 -16.14 12.47
N GLY A 330 -32.82 -15.26 12.82
CA GLY A 330 -33.11 -13.92 13.31
C GLY A 330 -32.76 -13.73 14.78
N THR A 331 -31.73 -12.92 15.02
CA THR A 331 -31.74 -11.74 15.91
C THR A 331 -30.30 -11.26 16.01
N GLN A 332 -29.94 -10.21 15.25
CA GLN A 332 -28.84 -9.34 15.65
C GLN A 332 -29.47 -8.04 16.16
N LEU A 333 -29.34 -7.80 17.46
CA LEU A 333 -29.78 -6.58 18.13
C LEU A 333 -28.87 -5.41 17.72
N ILE A 334 -29.47 -4.36 17.16
CA ILE A 334 -28.87 -3.03 17.09
C ILE A 334 -28.79 -2.50 18.54
N LYS A 335 -27.59 -2.09 18.99
CA LYS A 335 -27.43 -1.33 20.23
C LYS A 335 -27.67 0.15 19.95
N GLU A 336 -28.72 0.70 20.53
CA GLU A 336 -28.88 2.14 20.69
C GLU A 336 -27.83 2.70 21.67
N PRO A 337 -27.22 3.86 21.39
CA PRO A 337 -26.43 4.56 22.39
C PRO A 337 -27.34 5.27 23.40
N GLU A 338 -27.28 4.87 24.67
CA GLU A 338 -27.80 5.68 25.78
C GLU A 338 -27.04 7.02 25.85
N ILE A 339 -27.76 8.12 25.64
CA ILE A 339 -27.27 9.46 25.92
C ILE A 339 -27.53 9.71 27.41
N LYS A 340 -26.47 9.93 28.19
CA LYS A 340 -26.55 10.47 29.57
C LYS A 340 -26.28 11.97 29.56
#